data_AF-A0A0Q6BDL0-F1
#
_entry.id   AF-A0A0Q6BDL0-F1
#
_cell.length_a   1.000
_cell.length_b   1.000
_cell.length_c   1.000
_cell.angle_alpha   90.00
_cell.angle_beta   90.00
_cell.angle_gamma   90.00
#
_symmetry.space_group_name_H-M   'P 1'
#
loop_
_entity.id
_entity.type
_entity.pdbx_description
1 polymer ?
#
loop_
_entity_poly.entity_id
_entity_poly.type
_entity_poly.pdbx_seq_one_letter_code
_entity_poly.pdbx_strand_id
1 'polypeptide(L)'
;MEINNSFELEFIACFSMHLENIYSEHNHPKDTRQRDRYSELIAFIKESPFESALEKYRQISLADTDISLFDESTIKMAQRLARIEMDLPLVLDN
;
A
#
# COMPACT_ATOMS: atom_id res chain seq x y z
N MET A 1 -7.19 0.93 -11.78
CA MET A 1 -8.14 0.45 -10.76
C MET A 1 -8.88 1.66 -10.22
N GLU A 2 -10.21 1.68 -10.27
CA GLU A 2 -10.99 2.75 -9.62
C GLU A 2 -11.15 2.42 -8.14
N ILE A 3 -10.87 3.40 -7.28
CA ILE A 3 -11.02 3.30 -5.83
C ILE A 3 -12.33 4.00 -5.47
N ASN A 4 -13.25 3.31 -4.81
CA ASN A 4 -14.63 3.78 -4.64
C ASN A 4 -14.99 4.18 -3.20
N ASN A 5 -14.18 3.79 -2.22
CA ASN A 5 -14.43 4.09 -0.81
C ASN A 5 -13.14 4.05 0.02
N SER A 6 -13.22 4.57 1.25
CA SER A 6 -12.06 4.65 2.16
C SER A 6 -11.49 3.29 2.53
N PHE A 7 -12.30 2.23 2.56
CA PHE A 7 -11.83 0.89 2.88
C PHE A 7 -10.95 0.31 1.76
N GLU A 8 -11.38 0.43 0.51
CA GLU A 8 -10.56 0.07 -0.66
C GLU A 8 -9.27 0.90 -0.70
N LEU A 9 -9.36 2.19 -0.37
CA LEU A 9 -8.21 3.08 -0.32
C LEU A 9 -7.21 2.68 0.77
N GLU A 10 -7.69 2.35 1.97
CA GLU A 10 -6.87 1.85 3.07
C GLU A 10 -6.16 0.56 2.67
N PHE A 11 -6.87 -0.37 2.03
CA PHE A 11 -6.28 -1.60 1.54
C PHE A 11 -5.16 -1.35 0.54
N ILE A 12 -5.37 -0.46 -0.42
CA ILE A 12 -4.33 -0.12 -1.41
C ILE A 12 -3.14 0.55 -0.73
N ALA A 13 -3.37 1.47 0.21
CA ALA A 13 -2.30 2.14 0.94
C ALA A 13 -1.46 1.15 1.77
N CYS A 14 -2.11 0.24 2.51
CA CYS A 14 -1.44 -0.84 3.25
C CYS A 14 -0.66 -1.77 2.30
N PHE A 15 -1.26 -2.14 1.17
CA PHE A 15 -0.62 -2.96 0.15
C PHE A 15 0.64 -2.30 -0.40
N SER A 16 0.55 -1.04 -0.85
CA SER A 16 1.69 -0.29 -1.38
C SER A 16 2.79 -0.10 -0.34
N MET A 17 2.43 0.15 0.94
CA MET A 17 3.39 0.22 2.04
C MET A 17 4.19 -1.08 2.18
N HIS A 18 3.52 -2.24 2.16
CA HIS A 18 4.18 -3.54 2.28
C HIS A 18 5.02 -3.88 1.05
N LEU A 19 4.57 -3.50 -0.14
CA LEU A 19 5.34 -3.65 -1.37
C LEU A 19 6.66 -2.88 -1.29
N GLU A 20 6.61 -1.62 -0.86
CA GLU A 20 7.79 -0.78 -0.64
C GLU A 20 8.71 -1.32 0.47
N ASN A 21 8.15 -1.90 1.54
CA ASN A 21 8.93 -2.57 2.59
C ASN A 21 9.72 -3.76 2.02
N ILE A 22 9.07 -4.65 1.29
CA ILE A 22 9.71 -5.83 0.68
C ILE A 22 10.76 -5.38 -0.35
N TYR A 23 10.43 -4.40 -1.19
CA TYR A 23 11.39 -3.81 -2.13
C TYR A 23 12.65 -3.32 -1.42
N SER A 24 12.45 -2.66 -0.28
CA SER A 24 13.51 -2.04 0.49
C SER A 24 14.41 -3.05 1.17
N GLU A 25 13.84 -4.12 1.71
CA GLU A 25 14.61 -5.22 2.30
C GLU A 25 15.53 -5.90 1.27
N HIS A 26 15.07 -6.04 0.03
CA HIS A 26 15.84 -6.69 -1.04
C HIS A 26 16.89 -5.79 -1.70
N ASN A 27 16.61 -4.50 -1.86
CA ASN A 27 17.46 -3.60 -2.65
C ASN A 27 18.33 -2.64 -1.83
N HIS A 28 18.33 -2.76 -0.49
CA HIS A 28 19.04 -1.86 0.43
C HIS A 28 18.84 -0.35 0.16
N PRO A 29 17.64 0.16 -0.22
CA PRO A 29 17.45 1.59 -0.28
C PRO A 29 17.48 2.12 1.16
N LYS A 30 18.41 3.04 1.42
CA LYS A 30 18.42 3.84 2.65
C LYS A 30 17.25 4.84 2.69
N ASP A 31 16.42 4.87 1.64
CA ASP A 31 15.34 5.81 1.45
C ASP A 31 14.01 5.19 1.86
N THR A 32 13.53 5.57 3.04
CA THR A 32 12.28 5.09 3.64
C THR A 32 11.12 6.07 3.41
N ARG A 33 11.34 7.16 2.66
CA ARG A 33 10.36 8.24 2.51
C ARG A 33 9.03 7.76 1.91
N GLN A 34 9.06 6.78 1.01
CA GLN A 34 7.82 6.30 0.38
C GLN A 34 6.98 5.46 1.34
N ARG A 35 7.62 4.58 2.11
CA ARG A 35 6.98 3.87 3.22
C ARG A 35 6.37 4.85 4.24
N ASP A 36 7.12 5.87 4.63
CA ASP A 36 6.66 6.84 5.63
C ASP A 36 5.44 7.62 5.13
N ARG A 37 5.43 8.03 3.84
CA ARG A 37 4.26 8.65 3.19
C ARG A 37 3.03 7.74 3.22
N TYR A 38 3.20 6.45 2.96
CA TYR A 38 2.09 5.50 3.04
C TYR A 38 1.59 5.29 4.46
N SER A 39 2.48 5.23 5.44
CA SER A 39 2.11 5.14 6.86
C SER A 39 1.29 6.36 7.30
N GLU A 40 1.72 7.56 6.91
CA GLU A 40 0.98 8.81 7.16
C GLU A 40 -0.36 8.86 6.39
N LEU A 41 -0.43 8.28 5.19
CA LEU A 41 -1.67 8.19 4.43
C LEU A 41 -2.67 7.27 5.12
N ILE A 42 -2.25 6.10 5.62
CA ILE A 42 -3.13 5.15 6.33
C ILE A 42 -3.75 5.81 7.56
N ALA A 43 -2.95 6.52 8.37
CA ALA A 43 -3.47 7.31 9.48
C ALA A 43 -4.46 8.39 9.00
N PHE A 44 -4.12 9.10 7.93
CA PHE A 44 -4.97 10.15 7.37
C PHE A 44 -6.32 9.62 6.84
N ILE A 45 -6.34 8.45 6.19
CA ILE A 45 -7.56 7.79 5.69
C ILE A 45 -8.56 7.55 6.82
N LYS A 46 -8.08 7.16 8.01
CA LYS A 46 -8.93 6.87 9.18
C LYS A 46 -9.59 8.11 9.77
N GLU A 47 -9.02 9.28 9.54
CA GLU A 47 -9.45 10.54 10.16
C GLU A 47 -10.08 11.53 9.17
N SER A 48 -10.07 11.23 7.87
CA SER A 48 -10.42 12.18 6.81
C SER A 48 -11.56 11.70 5.92
N PRO A 49 -12.30 12.63 5.28
CA PRO A 49 -13.22 12.29 4.20
C PRO A 49 -12.52 11.54 3.06
N PHE A 50 -13.25 10.65 2.41
CA PHE A 50 -12.75 9.80 1.33
C PHE A 50 -12.09 10.60 0.22
N GLU A 51 -12.70 11.70 -0.22
CA GLU A 51 -12.24 12.52 -1.33
C GLU A 51 -10.87 13.16 -1.02
N SER A 52 -10.70 13.67 0.21
CA SER A 52 -9.43 14.26 0.66
C SER A 52 -8.34 13.19 0.77
N ALA A 53 -8.69 12.02 1.29
CA ALA A 53 -7.75 10.90 1.38
C ALA A 53 -7.34 10.38 0.00
N LEU A 54 -8.29 10.30 -0.94
CA LEU A 54 -8.05 9.89 -2.32
C LEU A 54 -7.14 10.88 -3.06
N GLU A 55 -7.32 12.19 -2.85
CA GLU A 55 -6.44 13.21 -3.40
C GLU A 55 -5.01 13.06 -2.86
N LYS A 56 -4.87 12.86 -1.54
CA LYS A 56 -3.56 12.62 -0.91
C LYS A 56 -2.89 11.36 -1.45
N TYR A 57 -3.65 10.27 -1.62
CA TYR A 57 -3.16 9.05 -2.24
C TYR A 57 -2.66 9.27 -3.67
N ARG A 58 -3.40 10.03 -4.49
CA ARG A 58 -2.97 10.34 -5.87
C ARG A 58 -1.64 11.09 -5.91
N GLN A 59 -1.40 11.98 -4.94
CA GLN A 59 -0.12 12.70 -4.84
C GLN A 59 1.05 11.77 -4.45
N ILE A 60 0.79 10.78 -3.58
CA ILE A 60 1.79 9.82 -3.11
C ILE A 60 2.10 8.77 -4.18
N SER A 61 1.07 8.15 -4.75
CA SER A 61 1.18 7.08 -5.75
C SER A 61 1.85 7.50 -7.05
N LEU A 62 1.85 8.79 -7.39
CA LEU A 62 2.62 9.31 -8.53
C LEU A 62 4.14 9.20 -8.34
N ALA A 63 4.61 9.05 -7.09
CA ALA A 63 6.01 8.85 -6.76
C ALA A 63 6.38 7.37 -6.53
N ASP A 64 5.44 6.44 -6.72
CA ASP A 64 5.66 5.00 -6.48
C ASP A 64 6.54 4.32 -7.52
N THR A 65 7.16 3.25 -7.05
CA THR A 65 7.79 2.22 -7.89
C THR A 65 6.72 1.50 -8.72
N ASP A 66 6.95 1.36 -10.03
CA ASP A 66 6.02 0.66 -10.92
C ASP A 66 5.80 -0.79 -10.43
N ILE A 67 4.54 -1.18 -10.24
CA ILE A 67 4.14 -2.53 -9.80
C ILE A 67 4.67 -3.63 -10.74
N SER A 68 4.94 -3.30 -12.01
CA SER A 68 5.53 -4.22 -12.99
C SER A 68 6.96 -4.67 -12.64
N LEU A 69 7.63 -3.97 -11.71
CA LEU A 69 8.97 -4.31 -11.23
C LEU A 69 8.98 -5.41 -10.17
N PHE A 70 7.81 -5.85 -9.72
CA PHE A 70 7.66 -6.85 -8.66
C PHE A 70 7.24 -8.20 -9.23
N ASP A 71 7.85 -9.28 -8.74
CA ASP A 71 7.41 -10.63 -9.08
C ASP A 71 6.07 -10.98 -8.40
N GLU A 72 5.39 -12.00 -8.93
CA GLU A 72 4.09 -12.43 -8.43
C GLU A 72 4.15 -12.85 -6.96
N SER A 73 5.27 -13.45 -6.53
CA SER A 73 5.49 -13.86 -5.15
C SER A 73 5.51 -12.66 -4.20
N THR A 74 6.19 -11.57 -4.59
CA THR A 74 6.28 -10.32 -3.83
C THR A 74 4.92 -9.65 -3.75
N ILE A 75 4.18 -9.58 -4.86
CA ILE A 75 2.83 -9.02 -4.90
C ILE A 75 1.90 -9.81 -3.96
N LYS A 76 1.92 -11.14 -4.02
CA LYS A 76 1.12 -12.01 -3.14
C LYS A 76 1.50 -11.84 -1.67
N MET A 77 2.79 -11.72 -1.37
CA MET A 77 3.27 -11.48 -0.01
C MET A 77 2.81 -10.12 0.53
N ALA A 78 2.97 -9.04 -0.24
CA ALA A 78 2.49 -7.71 0.14
C ALA A 78 0.97 -7.69 0.36
N GLN A 79 0.22 -8.37 -0.51
CA GLN A 79 -1.23 -8.52 -0.35
C GLN A 79 -1.61 -9.27 0.92
N ARG A 80 -0.88 -10.35 1.25
CA ARG A 80 -1.07 -11.12 2.48
C ARG A 80 -0.82 -10.27 3.72
N LEU A 81 0.27 -9.49 3.73
CA LEU A 81 0.62 -8.61 4.84
C LEU A 81 -0.45 -7.51 5.04
N ALA A 82 -0.91 -6.88 3.97
CA ALA A 82 -1.98 -5.88 4.03
C ALA A 82 -3.28 -6.45 4.59
N ARG A 83 -3.64 -7.69 4.21
CA ARG A 83 -4.81 -8.39 4.75
C ARG A 83 -4.67 -8.66 6.25
N ILE A 84 -3.49 -9.11 6.70
CA ILE A 84 -3.24 -9.34 8.14
C ILE A 84 -3.38 -8.05 8.94
N GLU A 85 -2.80 -6.95 8.45
CA GLU A 85 -2.84 -5.65 9.13
C GLU A 85 -4.26 -5.08 9.25
N MET A 86 -5.10 -5.34 8.26
CA MET A 86 -6.51 -4.92 8.24
C MET A 86 -7.48 -5.95 8.82
N ASP A 87 -6.99 -7.04 9.42
CA ASP A 87 -7.80 -8.15 9.94
C ASP A 87 -8.77 -8.76 8.90
N LEU A 88 -8.30 -8.86 7.65
CA LEU A 88 -9.05 -9.42 6.52
C LEU A 88 -8.73 -10.90 6.32
N PRO A 89 -9.70 -11.70 5.82
CA PRO A 89 -9.47 -13.10 5.50
C PRO A 89 -8.29 -13.26 4.54
N LEU A 90 -7.39 -14.22 4.83
CA LEU A 90 -6.34 -14.58 3.90
C LEU A 90 -6.94 -15.25 2.66
N VAL A 91 -6.51 -14.83 1.47
CA VAL A 91 -6.79 -15.58 0.26
C VAL A 91 -5.74 -16.68 0.18
N LEU A 92 -6.17 -17.92 0.39
CA LEU A 92 -5.35 -19.09 0.13
C LEU A 92 -5.37 -19.30 -1.38
N ASP A 93 -4.23 -19.10 -2.04
CA ASP A 93 -4.05 -19.53 -3.42
C ASP A 93 -4.18 -21.07 -3.45
N ASN A 94 -5.05 -21.59 -4.33
CA ASN A 94 -5.09 -23.02 -4.67
C ASN A 94 -3.95 -23.38 -5.62
#